data_AF-A0A2M7CE84-F1
#
_entry.id   AF-A0A2M7CE84-F1
#
_cell.length_a   1.000
_cell.length_b   1.000
_cell.length_c   1.000
_cell.angle_alpha   90.00
_cell.angle_beta   90.00
_cell.angle_gamma   90.00
#
_symmetry.space_group_name_H-M   'P 1'
#
loop_
_entity.id
_entity.type
_entity.pdbx_description
1 polymer ?
#
loop_
_entity_poly.entity_id
_entity_poly.type
_entity_poly.pdbx_seq_one_letter_code
_entity_poly.pdbx_strand_id
1 'polypeptide(L)' 'MHALEFFATVKNGVIEIPREYLKHLTNRVRVILLVEEAKPAVNFIDELLAHPVRVNGFRPLTREEVHAR' A
#
# COMPACT_ATOMS: atom_id res chain seq x y z
N MET A 1 12.87 -12.71 24.06
CA MET A 1 11.58 -12.74 23.34
C MET A 1 11.89 -12.74 21.86
N HIS A 2 11.25 -13.60 21.06
CA HIS A 2 11.41 -13.64 19.60
C HIS A 2 10.04 -13.48 18.93
N ALA A 3 10.02 -12.89 17.74
CA ALA A 3 8.81 -12.72 16.93
C ALA A 3 8.82 -13.73 15.79
N LEU A 4 7.64 -14.27 15.47
CA LEU A 4 7.40 -15.08 14.28
C LEU A 4 6.54 -14.24 13.34
N GLU A 5 7.01 -14.03 12.12
CA GLU A 5 6.34 -13.23 11.10
C GLU A 5 5.94 -14.14 9.95
N PHE A 6 4.66 -14.08 9.59
CA PHE A 6 4.08 -14.82 8.47
C PHE A 6 2.84 -14.09 7.96
N PHE A 7 2.53 -14.31 6.69
CA PHE A 7 1.27 -13.84 6.10
C PHE A 7 0.17 -14.88 6.35
N ALA A 8 -1.00 -14.41 6.77
CA ALA A 8 -2.18 -15.25 6.95
C ALA A 8 -3.45 -14.50 6.60
N THR A 9 -4.44 -15.22 6.11
CA THR A 9 -5.78 -14.67 5.86
C THR A 9 -6.58 -14.68 7.17
N VAL A 10 -7.16 -13.54 7.52
CA VAL A 10 -8.14 -13.48 8.61
C VAL A 10 -9.49 -13.99 8.11
N LYS A 11 -9.98 -15.10 8.67
CA LYS A 11 -11.30 -15.66 8.34
C LYS A 11 -12.19 -15.63 9.58
N ASN A 12 -13.30 -14.90 9.52
CA ASN A 12 -14.24 -14.75 10.64
C ASN A 12 -13.56 -14.32 11.96
N GLY A 13 -12.57 -13.43 11.87
CA GLY A 13 -11.80 -12.98 13.04
C GLY A 13 -10.75 -13.97 13.56
N VAL A 14 -10.53 -15.10 12.87
CA VAL A 14 -9.54 -16.12 13.24
C VAL A 14 -8.35 -16.06 12.28
N ILE A 15 -7.15 -16.07 12.86
CA ILE A 15 -5.88 -16.27 12.16
C ILE A 15 -5.39 -17.68 12.50
N GLU A 16 -5.25 -18.53 11.49
CA GLU A 16 -4.67 -19.85 11.67
C GLU A 16 -3.14 -19.76 11.64
N ILE A 17 -2.48 -20.27 12.68
CA ILE A 17 -1.02 -20.30 12.73
C ILE A 17 -0.51 -21.51 11.94
N PRO A 18 0.39 -21.33 10.95
CA PRO A 18 0.95 -22.43 10.19
C PRO A 18 1.65 -23.47 11.09
N ARG A 19 1.52 -24.76 10.72
CA ARG A 19 1.99 -25.90 11.54
C ARG A 19 3.47 -25.84 11.90
N GLU A 20 4.29 -25.28 11.02
CA GLU A 20 5.73 -25.10 11.23
C GLU A 20 6.06 -24.26 12.46
N TYR A 21 5.20 -23.29 12.80
CA TYR A 21 5.40 -22.41 13.94
C TYR A 21 4.86 -22.97 15.26
N LEU A 22 3.98 -23.98 15.22
CA LEU A 22 3.34 -24.53 16.43
C LEU A 22 4.35 -25.08 17.44
N LYS A 23 5.48 -25.60 16.97
CA LYS A 23 6.56 -26.12 17.84
C LYS A 23 7.25 -25.04 18.67
N HIS A 24 7.10 -23.78 18.28
CA HIS A 24 7.74 -22.63 18.91
C HIS A 24 6.79 -21.86 19.84
N LEU A 25 5.51 -22.27 19.92
CA LEU A 25 4.49 -21.58 20.71
C LEU A 25 4.33 -22.18 22.10
N THR A 26 4.23 -21.29 23.09
CA THR A 26 3.65 -21.57 24.41
C THR A 26 2.14 -21.30 24.41
N ASN A 27 1.41 -21.73 25.44
CA ASN A 27 -0.05 -21.56 25.55
C ASN A 27 -0.55 -20.10 25.44
N ARG A 28 0.30 -19.10 25.67
CA ARG A 28 -0.06 -17.68 25.58
C ARG A 28 1.00 -16.92 24.78
N VAL A 29 0.54 -16.06 23.88
CA VAL A 29 1.40 -15.21 23.05
C VAL A 29 0.87 -13.77 23.00
N ARG A 30 1.76 -12.83 22.69
CA ARG A 30 1.43 -11.46 22.33
C ARG A 30 1.32 -11.39 20.80
N VAL A 31 0.20 -10.92 20.29
CA VAL A 31 -0.05 -10.79 18.84
C VAL A 31 0.16 -9.35 18.41
N ILE A 32 0.82 -9.13 17.27
CA ILE A 32 0.95 -7.84 16.59
C ILE A 32 0.33 -8.01 15.21
N LEU A 33 -0.64 -7.18 14.87
CA LEU A 33 -1.26 -7.17 13.54
C LEU A 33 -0.69 -5.99 12.76
N LEU A 34 0.01 -6.29 11.68
CA LEU A 34 0.39 -5.30 10.67
C LEU A 34 -0.60 -5.46 9.52
N VAL A 35 -1.34 -4.39 9.23
CA VAL A 35 -2.27 -4.36 8.10
C VAL A 35 -1.58 -3.67 6.94
N GLU A 36 -1.64 -4.28 5.76
CA GLU A 36 -1.27 -3.56 4.54
C GLU A 36 -2.31 -2.45 4.34
N GLU A 37 -1.83 -1.22 4.25
CA GLU A 37 -2.67 -0.14 3.75
C GLU A 37 -3.10 -0.52 2.34
N ALA A 38 -4.41 -0.51 2.08
CA ALA A 38 -4.89 -0.64 0.72
C ALA A 38 -4.13 0.40 -0.11
N LYS A 39 -3.50 -0.04 -1.22
CA LYS A 39 -2.91 0.90 -2.17
C LYS A 39 -3.97 1.95 -2.43
N PRO A 40 -3.66 3.26 -2.27
CA PRO A 40 -4.63 4.29 -2.52
C PRO A 40 -5.25 4.00 -3.88
N ALA A 41 -6.58 3.98 -3.93
CA ALA A 41 -7.28 3.81 -5.19
C ALA A 41 -6.66 4.80 -6.18
N VAL A 42 -6.29 4.32 -7.38
CA VAL A 42 -5.69 5.15 -8.43
C VAL A 42 -6.55 6.40 -8.55
N ASN A 43 -5.99 7.55 -8.15
CA ASN A 43 -6.74 8.79 -8.14
C ASN A 43 -6.64 9.44 -9.52
N PHE A 44 -7.48 10.44 -9.77
CA PHE A 44 -7.48 11.12 -11.08
C PHE A 44 -6.13 11.77 -11.43
N ILE A 45 -5.33 12.18 -10.44
CA ILE A 45 -3.99 12.73 -10.70
C ILE A 45 -3.06 11.62 -11.20
N ASP A 46 -3.09 10.45 -10.59
CA ASP A 46 -2.32 9.28 -11.02
C ASP A 46 -2.68 8.88 -12.46
N GLU A 47 -3.98 8.89 -12.78
CA GLU A 47 -4.48 8.60 -14.13
C GLU A 47 -3.99 9.63 -15.15
N LEU A 48 -4.05 10.93 -14.83
CA LEU A 48 -3.58 12.01 -15.71
C LEU A 48 -2.05 12.01 -15.90
N LEU A 49 -1.29 11.59 -14.89
CA LEU A 49 0.17 11.44 -15.02
C LEU A 49 0.53 10.29 -15.96
N ALA A 50 -0.19 9.17 -15.87
CA ALA A 50 0.01 8.02 -16.77
C ALA A 50 -0.55 8.27 -18.18
N HIS A 51 -1.67 8.98 -18.28
CA HIS A 51 -2.42 9.28 -19.51
C HIS A 51 -2.67 10.78 -19.62
N PRO A 52 -1.65 11.58 -19.96
CA PRO A 52 -1.80 13.01 -20.08
C PRO A 52 -2.81 13.38 -21.17
N VAL A 53 -3.64 14.38 -20.89
CA VAL A 53 -4.62 14.90 -21.85
C VAL A 53 -3.87 15.50 -23.04
N ARG A 54 -4.15 14.98 -24.23
CA ARG A 54 -3.58 15.48 -25.48
C ARG A 54 -4.49 16.59 -26.02
N VAL A 55 -4.02 17.83 -25.92
CA VAL A 55 -4.70 18.99 -26.49
C VAL A 55 -3.95 19.45 -27.73
N ASN A 56 -4.67 19.57 -28.85
CA ASN A 56 -4.08 20.06 -30.10
C ASN A 56 -3.55 21.49 -29.91
N GLY A 57 -2.31 21.72 -30.33
CA GLY A 57 -1.67 23.03 -30.20
C GLY A 57 -1.23 23.39 -28.77
N PHE A 58 -1.24 22.44 -27.83
CA PHE A 58 -0.70 22.69 -26.50
C PHE A 58 0.79 23.02 -26.56
N ARG A 59 1.15 24.21 -26.09
CA ARG A 59 2.52 24.67 -25.91
C ARG A 59 2.72 24.99 -24.42
N PRO A 60 3.57 24.23 -23.70
CA PRO A 60 3.92 24.56 -22.33
C PRO A 60 4.46 25.99 -22.25
N LEU A 61 4.07 26.71 -21.20
CA LEU A 61 4.68 28.00 -20.89
C LEU A 61 6.16 27.81 -20.57
N THR A 62 6.96 28.75 -21.02
CA THR A 62 8.35 28.92 -20.60
C THR A 62 8.39 29.32 -19.13
N ARG A 63 9.55 29.13 -18.50
CA ARG A 63 9.73 29.46 -17.08
C ARG A 63 9.53 30.95 -16.82
N GLU A 64 9.98 31.78 -17.75
CA GLU A 64 9.82 33.23 -17.73
C GLU A 64 8.35 33.63 -17.79
N GLU A 65 7.54 32.97 -18.64
CA GLU A 65 6.10 33.21 -18.76
C GLU A 65 5.30 32.77 -17.51
N VAL A 66 5.76 31.75 -16.79
CA VAL A 66 5.15 31.30 -15.54
C VAL A 66 5.41 32.30 -14.41
N HIS A 67 6.65 32.80 -14.30
CA HIS A 67 7.03 33.72 -13.21
C HIS A 67 6.51 35.16 -13.39
N ALA A 68 6.01 35.52 -14.58
CA ALA A 68 5.42 36.83 -14.86
C ALA A 68 3.92 36.96 -14.51
N ARG A 69 3.31 35.93 -13.91
CA ARG A 69 1.90 35.88 -13.52
C ARG A 69 1.69 36.01 -12.02
#